data_AF-A0A9E4XFD8-F1
#
_entry.id   AF-A0A9E4XFD8-F1
#
_cell.length_a   1.000
_cell.length_b   1.000
_cell.length_c   1.000
_cell.angle_alpha   90.00
_cell.angle_beta   90.00
_cell.angle_gamma   90.00
#
_symmetry.space_group_name_H-M   'P 1'
#
loop_
_entity.id
_entity.type
_entity.pdbx_description
1 polymer ?
#
loop_
_entity_poly.entity_id
_entity_poly.type
_entity_poly.pdbx_seq_one_letter_code
_entity_poly.pdbx_strand_id
1 'polypeptide(L)'
;VEGWHQGAEWIDTGTLVERLNFATGQLGDIGKPGVRQMVDRVASTGDGVISPARLVAACLDVMGVVTVSDDTRETLENFAVQGGELEIDPHNVDEASRKRIAQMFQMVAASHEFQRS
;
A
#
# COMPACT_ATOMS: atom_id res chain seq x y z
N VAL A 1 42.27 10.19 22.93
CA VAL A 1 41.45 8.96 22.78
C VAL A 1 40.01 9.39 22.79
N GLU A 2 39.50 9.77 21.62
CA GLU A 2 38.11 10.22 21.38
C GLU A 2 37.94 10.07 19.86
N GLY A 3 36.94 9.46 19.27
CA GLY A 3 35.81 8.67 19.72
C GLY A 3 35.16 8.23 18.40
N TRP A 4 35.54 7.05 17.91
CA TRP A 4 35.01 6.50 16.67
C TRP A 4 33.53 6.17 16.85
N HIS A 5 32.63 7.06 16.45
CA HIS A 5 31.23 6.76 16.21
C HIS A 5 31.04 6.27 14.76
N GLN A 6 31.57 5.08 14.46
CA GLN A 6 31.24 4.33 13.25
C GLN A 6 29.99 3.48 13.56
N GLY A 7 28.80 4.06 13.41
CA GLY A 7 27.53 3.34 13.62
C GLY A 7 27.15 2.55 12.38
N ALA A 8 26.98 1.23 12.50
CA ALA A 8 26.54 0.32 11.44
C ALA A 8 25.14 0.66 10.85
N GLU A 9 24.43 1.66 11.38
CA GLU A 9 23.09 2.08 10.96
C GLU A 9 23.05 2.77 9.58
N TRP A 10 24.17 3.33 9.09
CA TRP A 10 24.15 4.04 7.80
C TRP A 10 24.16 3.11 6.59
N ILE A 11 24.67 1.87 6.75
CA ILE A 11 24.68 0.88 5.66
C ILE A 11 23.28 0.26 5.49
N ASP A 12 22.48 0.16 6.56
CA ASP A 12 21.16 -0.47 6.53
C ASP A 12 20.07 0.43 5.91
N THR A 13 20.19 1.75 6.09
CA THR A 13 19.19 2.72 5.58
C THR A 13 19.21 2.88 4.06
N GLY A 14 20.37 2.76 3.41
CA GLY A 14 20.47 2.81 1.94
C GLY A 14 19.66 1.70 1.27
N THR A 15 19.87 0.46 1.72
CA THR A 15 19.14 -0.71 1.20
C THR A 15 17.64 -0.65 1.54
N LEU A 16 17.26 -0.14 2.71
CA LEU A 16 15.85 0.05 3.05
C LEU A 16 15.16 1.06 2.12
N VAL A 17 15.80 2.20 1.83
CA VAL A 17 15.27 3.21 0.91
C VAL A 17 15.11 2.64 -0.49
N GLU A 18 16.09 1.86 -0.98
CA GLU A 18 15.99 1.20 -2.28
C GLU A 18 14.83 0.20 -2.33
N ARG A 19 14.66 -0.63 -1.28
CA ARG A 19 13.54 -1.59 -1.18
C ARG A 19 12.19 -0.88 -1.13
N LEU A 20 12.09 0.22 -0.40
CA LEU A 20 10.87 1.02 -0.30
C LEU A 20 10.52 1.64 -1.66
N ASN A 21 11.49 2.28 -2.33
CA ASN A 21 11.29 2.87 -3.65
C ASN A 21 10.91 1.80 -4.69
N PHE A 22 11.57 0.65 -4.65
CA PHE A 22 11.24 -0.46 -5.53
C PHE A 22 9.83 -0.98 -5.27
N ALA A 23 9.47 -1.31 -4.02
CA ALA A 23 8.16 -1.85 -3.70
C ALA A 23 7.02 -0.88 -4.07
N THR A 24 7.15 0.40 -3.66
CA THR A 24 6.16 1.44 -3.98
C THR A 24 6.09 1.74 -5.47
N GLY A 25 7.21 1.76 -6.19
CA GLY A 25 7.24 1.95 -7.64
C GLY A 25 6.60 0.78 -8.39
N GLN A 26 6.86 -0.45 -7.95
CA GLN A 26 6.32 -1.65 -8.58
C GLN A 26 4.81 -1.80 -8.33
N LEU A 27 4.35 -1.53 -7.11
CA LEU A 27 2.95 -1.70 -6.71
C LEU A 27 2.05 -0.52 -7.13
N GLY A 28 2.63 0.65 -7.39
CA GLY A 28 1.92 1.80 -7.94
C GLY A 28 1.67 1.73 -9.46
N ASP A 29 2.36 0.83 -10.17
CA ASP A 29 2.30 0.74 -11.64
C ASP A 29 1.12 -0.14 -12.11
N ILE A 30 -0.02 0.51 -12.37
CA ILE A 30 -1.23 -0.12 -12.92
C ILE A 30 -1.06 -0.67 -14.35
N GLY A 31 0.05 -0.37 -15.03
CA GLY A 31 0.41 -0.95 -16.32
C GLY A 31 0.90 -2.40 -16.19
N LYS A 32 1.32 -2.82 -14.99
CA LYS A 32 1.76 -4.20 -14.74
C LYS A 32 0.56 -5.14 -14.64
N PRO A 33 0.58 -6.29 -15.33
CA PRO A 33 -0.55 -7.22 -15.34
C PRO A 33 -0.88 -7.76 -13.94
N GLY A 34 0.14 -8.00 -13.11
CA GLY A 34 -0.04 -8.44 -11.72
C GLY A 34 -0.73 -7.39 -10.85
N VAL A 35 -0.27 -6.14 -10.91
CA VAL A 35 -0.88 -5.02 -10.16
C VAL A 35 -2.30 -4.78 -10.63
N ARG A 36 -2.55 -4.81 -11.95
CA ARG A 36 -3.90 -4.68 -12.50
C ARG A 36 -4.85 -5.75 -11.96
N GLN A 37 -4.39 -7.00 -11.90
CA GLN A 37 -5.18 -8.09 -11.32
C GLN A 37 -5.44 -7.88 -9.82
N MET A 38 -4.46 -7.39 -9.07
CA MET A 38 -4.64 -7.05 -7.65
C MET A 38 -5.68 -5.94 -7.46
N VAL A 39 -5.60 -4.88 -8.27
CA VAL A 39 -6.58 -3.79 -8.27
C VAL A 39 -7.98 -4.30 -8.60
N ASP A 40 -8.12 -5.13 -9.64
CA ASP A 40 -9.42 -5.69 -10.05
C ASP A 40 -10.01 -6.59 -8.94
N ARG A 41 -9.17 -7.32 -8.18
CA ARG A 41 -9.63 -8.09 -7.01
C ARG A 41 -10.17 -7.18 -5.91
N VAL A 42 -9.46 -6.11 -5.55
CA VAL A 42 -9.95 -5.13 -4.56
C VAL A 42 -11.27 -4.52 -5.03
N ALA A 43 -11.35 -4.09 -6.29
CA ALA A 43 -12.55 -3.49 -6.86
C ALA A 43 -13.77 -4.44 -6.85
N SER A 44 -13.53 -5.75 -6.89
CA SER A 44 -14.58 -6.78 -6.86
C SER A 44 -15.06 -7.15 -5.44
N THR A 45 -14.49 -6.57 -4.37
CA THR A 45 -14.86 -6.90 -2.98
C THR A 45 -16.11 -6.20 -2.46
N GLY A 46 -16.75 -5.32 -3.25
CA GLY A 46 -17.93 -4.58 -2.82
C GLY A 46 -19.00 -4.39 -3.90
N ASP A 47 -20.24 -4.23 -3.46
CA ASP A 47 -21.43 -4.00 -4.29
C ASP A 47 -21.65 -2.49 -4.55
N GLY A 48 -20.63 -1.77 -5.02
CA GLY A 48 -20.77 -0.38 -5.48
C GLY A 48 -19.98 0.67 -4.69
N VAL A 49 -20.00 0.63 -3.36
CA VAL A 49 -19.27 1.61 -2.52
C VAL A 49 -18.35 0.90 -1.54
N ILE A 50 -17.07 1.25 -1.58
CA ILE A 50 -16.05 0.75 -0.66
C ILE A 50 -15.69 1.85 0.34
N SER A 51 -15.95 1.58 1.62
CA SER A 51 -15.55 2.49 2.70
C SER A 51 -14.03 2.51 2.88
N PRO A 52 -13.45 3.59 3.45
CA PRO A 52 -12.02 3.69 3.72
C PRO A 52 -11.43 2.47 4.46
N ALA A 53 -12.08 2.02 5.54
CA ALA A 53 -11.65 0.86 6.31
C ALA A 53 -11.70 -0.45 5.49
N ARG A 54 -12.73 -0.63 4.64
CA ARG A 54 -12.82 -1.78 3.74
C ARG A 54 -11.75 -1.74 2.66
N LEU A 55 -11.45 -0.56 2.10
CA LEU A 55 -10.37 -0.39 1.13
C LEU A 55 -9.03 -0.83 1.72
N VAL A 56 -8.70 -0.36 2.92
CA VAL A 56 -7.47 -0.76 3.63
C VAL A 56 -7.44 -2.27 3.87
N ALA A 57 -8.53 -2.85 4.39
CA ALA A 57 -8.61 -4.28 4.65
C ALA A 57 -8.43 -5.13 3.37
N ALA A 58 -9.10 -4.76 2.28
CA ALA A 58 -9.00 -5.46 0.99
C ALA A 58 -7.59 -5.35 0.39
N CYS A 59 -6.93 -4.18 0.53
CA CYS A 59 -5.56 -4.01 0.07
C CYS A 59 -4.58 -4.89 0.84
N LEU A 60 -4.68 -4.96 2.18
CA LEU A 60 -3.83 -5.81 3.01
C LEU A 60 -4.00 -7.30 2.67
N ASP A 61 -5.24 -7.75 2.39
CA ASP A 61 -5.54 -9.12 1.97
C ASP A 61 -4.88 -9.46 0.63
N VAL A 62 -5.14 -8.66 -0.40
CA VAL A 62 -4.62 -8.88 -1.76
C VAL A 62 -3.09 -8.79 -1.82
N MET A 63 -2.46 -8.01 -0.94
CA MET A 63 -1.01 -7.89 -0.84
C MET A 63 -0.32 -9.03 -0.06
N GLY A 64 -1.06 -10.07 0.33
CA GLY A 64 -0.52 -11.26 0.99
C GLY A 64 -0.93 -11.39 2.45
N VAL A 65 -2.12 -10.92 2.82
CA VAL A 65 -2.65 -10.96 4.19
C VAL A 65 -1.70 -10.28 5.18
N VAL A 66 -1.24 -9.09 4.81
CA VAL A 66 -0.29 -8.31 5.60
C VAL A 66 -0.95 -7.91 6.93
N THR A 67 -0.36 -8.35 8.04
CA THR A 67 -0.80 -7.94 9.38
C THR A 67 -0.04 -6.68 9.79
N VAL A 68 -0.78 -5.66 10.22
CA VAL A 68 -0.23 -4.38 10.65
C VAL A 68 -0.67 -4.05 12.07
N SER A 69 0.11 -3.22 12.75
CA SER A 69 -0.23 -2.62 14.03
C SER A 69 -1.49 -1.73 13.94
N ASP A 70 -2.15 -1.49 15.07
CA ASP A 70 -3.32 -0.60 15.12
C ASP A 70 -2.98 0.83 14.68
N ASP A 71 -1.78 1.33 15.03
CA ASP A 71 -1.28 2.66 14.63
C ASP A 71 -1.07 2.76 13.11
N THR A 72 -0.47 1.74 12.50
CA THR A 72 -0.29 1.67 11.04
C THR A 72 -1.65 1.56 10.35
N ARG A 73 -2.57 0.74 10.88
CA ARG A 73 -3.93 0.64 10.38
C ARG A 73 -4.65 1.98 10.42
N GLU A 74 -4.59 2.69 11.55
CA GLU A 74 -5.20 4.02 11.69
C GLU A 74 -4.61 5.01 10.67
N THR A 75 -3.30 4.98 10.45
CA THR A 75 -2.63 5.81 9.44
C THR A 75 -3.12 5.51 8.02
N LEU A 76 -3.25 4.22 7.66
CA LEU A 76 -3.77 3.80 6.35
C LEU A 76 -5.24 4.20 6.17
N GLU A 77 -6.05 4.06 7.22
CA GLU A 77 -7.47 4.44 7.20
C GLU A 77 -7.64 5.96 7.08
N ASN A 78 -6.84 6.74 7.80
CA ASN A 78 -6.80 8.21 7.66
C ASN A 78 -6.41 8.64 6.25
N PHE A 79 -5.41 7.98 5.65
CA PHE A 79 -5.06 8.22 4.25
C PHE A 79 -6.21 7.86 3.30
N ALA A 80 -6.90 6.74 3.53
CA ALA A 80 -8.07 6.35 2.74
C ALA A 80 -9.21 7.38 2.84
N VAL A 81 -9.47 7.90 4.05
CA VAL A 81 -10.49 8.94 4.34
C VAL A 81 -10.19 10.23 3.59
N GLN A 82 -8.93 10.65 3.49
CA GLN A 82 -8.55 11.86 2.73
C GLN A 82 -8.94 11.76 1.25
N GLY A 83 -9.01 10.55 0.70
CA GLY A 83 -9.53 10.35 -0.65
C GLY A 83 -11.06 10.34 -0.75
N GLY A 84 -11.80 10.14 0.36
CA GLY A 84 -13.26 9.99 0.40
C GLY A 84 -13.78 8.55 0.36
N GLU A 85 -15.05 8.34 0.04
CA GLU A 85 -15.54 7.00 -0.32
C GLU A 85 -15.07 6.63 -1.73
N LEU A 86 -14.96 5.33 -2.01
CA LEU A 86 -14.57 4.83 -3.32
C LEU A 86 -15.77 4.16 -3.98
N GLU A 87 -16.39 4.88 -4.91
CA GLU A 87 -17.49 4.38 -5.74
C GLU A 87 -16.91 3.57 -6.90
N ILE A 88 -17.26 2.29 -6.99
CA ILE A 88 -16.74 1.37 -7.99
C ILE A 88 -17.91 0.64 -8.64
N ASP A 89 -17.99 0.73 -9.96
CA ASP A 89 -18.71 -0.26 -10.74
C ASP A 89 -17.77 -1.47 -10.97
N PRO A 90 -18.05 -2.65 -10.38
CA PRO A 90 -17.15 -3.80 -10.49
C PRO A 90 -17.04 -4.32 -11.93
N HIS A 91 -17.97 -3.98 -12.80
CA HIS A 91 -17.95 -4.34 -14.22
C HIS A 91 -17.14 -3.37 -15.08
N ASN A 92 -16.93 -2.13 -14.61
CA ASN A 92 -16.24 -1.07 -15.33
C ASN A 92 -15.47 -0.15 -14.38
N VAL A 93 -14.42 -0.70 -13.76
CA VAL A 93 -13.53 0.06 -12.87
C VAL A 93 -12.75 1.10 -13.66
N ASP A 94 -13.03 2.38 -13.41
CA ASP A 94 -12.40 3.51 -14.07
C ASP A 94 -10.94 3.71 -13.63
N GLU A 95 -10.20 4.52 -14.40
CA GLU A 95 -8.77 4.74 -14.16
C GLU A 95 -8.48 5.47 -12.84
N ALA A 96 -9.35 6.38 -12.38
CA ALA A 96 -9.15 7.10 -11.12
C ALA A 96 -9.32 6.14 -9.94
N SER A 97 -10.32 5.27 -9.98
CA SER A 97 -10.51 4.20 -8.98
C SER A 97 -9.32 3.24 -8.95
N ARG A 98 -8.81 2.84 -10.12
CA ARG A 98 -7.60 2.00 -10.22
C ARG A 98 -6.37 2.66 -9.59
N LYS A 99 -6.13 3.94 -9.91
CA LYS A 99 -5.03 4.72 -9.34
C LYS A 99 -5.15 4.83 -7.82
N ARG A 100 -6.36 5.03 -7.32
CA ARG A 100 -6.60 5.17 -5.88
C ARG A 100 -6.32 3.90 -5.09
N ILE A 101 -6.70 2.74 -5.63
CA ILE A 101 -6.33 1.44 -5.06
C ILE A 101 -4.81 1.24 -5.12
N ALA A 102 -4.17 1.56 -6.25
CA ALA A 102 -2.72 1.44 -6.39
C ALA A 102 -1.97 2.35 -5.40
N GLN A 103 -2.44 3.58 -5.14
CA GLN A 103 -1.88 4.46 -4.12
C GLN A 103 -1.99 3.85 -2.71
N MET A 104 -3.09 3.16 -2.41
CA MET A 104 -3.19 2.41 -1.15
C MET A 104 -2.17 1.28 -1.07
N PHE A 105 -1.90 0.55 -2.16
CA PHE A 105 -0.82 -0.44 -2.20
C PHE A 105 0.55 0.19 -1.92
N GLN A 106 0.80 1.40 -2.41
CA GLN A 106 2.05 2.12 -2.11
C GLN A 106 2.15 2.47 -0.62
N MET A 107 1.07 2.91 0.01
CA MET A 107 1.06 3.19 1.45
C MET A 107 1.27 1.94 2.29
N VAL A 108 0.62 0.83 1.95
CA VAL A 108 0.87 -0.47 2.60
C VAL A 108 2.32 -0.90 2.38
N ALA A 109 2.85 -0.77 1.17
CA ALA A 109 4.24 -1.11 0.86
C ALA A 109 5.26 -0.26 1.62
N ALA A 110 4.92 1.00 1.93
CA ALA A 110 5.75 1.89 2.73
C ALA A 110 5.66 1.62 4.24
N SER A 111 4.73 0.76 4.69
CA SER A 111 4.64 0.36 6.09
C SER A 111 5.88 -0.42 6.53
N HIS A 112 6.17 -0.29 7.82
CA HIS A 112 7.32 -0.94 8.43
C HIS A 112 7.16 -2.47 8.47
N GLU A 113 5.93 -2.95 8.68
CA GLU A 113 5.56 -4.35 8.67
C GLU A 113 5.79 -4.98 7.29
N PHE A 114 5.40 -4.31 6.21
CA PHE A 114 5.64 -4.80 4.85
C PHE A 114 7.15 -4.87 4.52
N GLN A 115 7.93 -3.85 4.93
CA GLN A 115 9.37 -3.84 4.68
C GLN A 115 10.17 -4.84 5.53
N ARG A 116 9.57 -5.41 6.58
CA ARG A 116 10.18 -6.45 7.44
C ARG A 116 9.66 -7.85 7.18
N SER A 117 8.63 -8.00 6.33
CA SER A 117 8.03 -9.28 5.95
C SER A 117 8.93 -10.10 5.02
#